data_AF-Q5HKA1-F1
#
_entry.id   AF-Q5HKA1-F1
#
_cell.length_a   1.000
_cell.length_b   1.000
_cell.length_c   1.000
_cell.angle_alpha   90.00
_cell.angle_beta   90.00
_cell.angle_gamma   90.00
#
_symmetry.space_group_name_H-M   'P 1'
#
loop_
_entity.id
_entity.type
_entity.pdbx_description
1 polymer ?
#
loop_
_entity_poly.entity_id
_entity_poly.type
_entity_poly.pdbx_seq_one_letter_code
_entity_poly.pdbx_strand_id
1 'polypeptide(L)'
;MPNPILDDESIDKVKKEIEKKKITGVIAPEHFKKHHDHENEMKAEEKALITQTMKHCHAFSKNFKSSAKGDWVDSAISELDKISNNLKNIMD
;
A
#
# COMPACT_ATOMS: atom_id res chain seq x y z
N MET A 1 31.22 14.54 1.12
CA MET A 1 30.21 14.09 0.15
C MET A 1 29.68 15.35 -0.53
N PRO A 2 29.56 15.43 -1.86
CA PRO A 2 28.95 16.60 -2.50
C PRO A 2 27.45 16.59 -2.21
N ASN A 3 26.91 17.69 -1.68
CA ASN A 3 25.47 17.87 -1.54
C ASN A 3 24.81 17.92 -2.93
N PRO A 4 23.68 17.24 -3.15
CA PRO A 4 22.93 17.41 -4.38
C PRO A 4 22.37 18.84 -4.39
N ILE A 5 22.87 19.66 -5.30
CA ILE A 5 22.29 20.97 -5.60
C ILE A 5 20.97 20.67 -6.32
N LEU A 6 19.85 20.81 -5.63
CA LEU A 6 18.53 20.77 -6.25
C LEU A 6 18.50 21.87 -7.31
N ASP A 7 18.14 21.52 -8.55
CA ASP A 7 18.02 22.51 -9.61
C ASP A 7 16.91 23.53 -9.28
N ASP A 8 17.11 24.76 -9.73
CA ASP A 8 16.21 25.89 -9.43
C ASP A 8 14.78 25.62 -9.96
N GLU A 9 14.68 24.82 -11.03
CA GLU A 9 13.42 24.41 -11.64
C GLU A 9 12.59 23.48 -10.73
N SER A 10 13.24 22.54 -10.02
CA SER A 10 12.57 21.66 -9.05
C SER A 10 12.08 22.44 -7.84
N ILE A 11 12.83 23.44 -7.38
CA ILE A 11 12.45 24.29 -6.25
C ILE A 11 11.19 25.11 -6.60
N ASP A 12 11.14 25.68 -7.80
CA ASP A 12 9.99 26.46 -8.26
C ASP A 12 8.73 25.61 -8.49
N LYS A 13 8.87 24.37 -8.97
CA LYS A 13 7.74 23.42 -9.05
C LYS A 13 7.17 23.12 -7.66
N VAL A 14 8.04 22.84 -6.68
CA VAL A 14 7.61 22.58 -5.30
C VAL A 14 6.89 23.79 -4.69
N LYS A 15 7.42 25.02 -4.89
CA LYS A 15 6.74 26.24 -4.42
C LYS A 15 5.35 26.40 -5.02
N LYS A 16 5.20 26.19 -6.34
CA LYS A 16 3.90 26.28 -7.02
C LYS A 16 2.89 25.25 -6.49
N GLU A 17 3.32 24.03 -6.19
CA GLU A 17 2.43 23.02 -5.59
C GLU A 17 1.97 23.40 -4.18
N ILE A 18 2.86 23.95 -3.37
CA ILE A 18 2.54 24.40 -2.01
C ILE A 18 1.51 25.54 -2.07
N GLU A 19 1.72 26.53 -2.94
CA GLU A 19 0.76 27.64 -3.11
C GLU A 19 -0.60 27.13 -3.62
N LYS A 20 -0.62 26.24 -4.61
CA LYS A 20 -1.85 25.63 -5.13
C LYS A 20 -2.61 24.90 -4.03
N LYS A 21 -1.94 24.10 -3.20
CA LYS A 21 -2.55 23.44 -2.03
C LYS A 21 -3.14 24.45 -1.04
N LYS A 22 -2.40 25.51 -0.73
CA LYS A 22 -2.82 26.55 0.22
C LYS A 22 -4.07 27.31 -0.27
N ILE A 23 -4.07 27.70 -1.55
CA ILE A 23 -5.22 28.37 -2.18
C ILE A 23 -6.43 27.44 -2.22
N THR A 24 -6.25 26.18 -2.62
CA THR A 24 -7.34 25.19 -2.68
C THR A 24 -7.95 24.94 -1.31
N GLY A 25 -7.13 24.85 -0.25
CA GLY A 25 -7.61 24.67 1.11
C GLY A 25 -8.46 25.83 1.66
N VAL A 26 -8.33 27.04 1.10
CA VAL A 26 -9.11 28.22 1.51
C VAL A 26 -10.33 28.44 0.61
N ILE A 27 -10.18 28.29 -0.71
CA ILE A 27 -11.24 28.55 -1.69
C ILE A 27 -12.21 27.38 -1.81
N ALA A 28 -11.72 26.15 -1.68
CA ALA A 28 -12.49 24.92 -1.86
C ALA A 28 -12.19 23.89 -0.73
N PRO A 29 -12.41 24.26 0.55
CA PRO A 29 -12.06 23.42 1.70
C PRO A 29 -12.77 22.05 1.67
N GLU A 30 -13.99 22.00 1.15
CA GLU A 30 -14.74 20.74 1.00
C GLU A 30 -14.07 19.77 0.02
N HIS A 31 -13.53 20.27 -1.10
CA HIS A 31 -12.80 19.44 -2.05
C HIS A 31 -11.49 18.92 -1.48
N PHE A 32 -10.79 19.75 -0.71
CA PHE A 32 -9.57 19.34 0.00
C PHE A 32 -9.87 18.23 1.02
N LYS A 33 -10.92 18.40 1.83
CA LYS A 33 -11.37 17.40 2.79
C LYS A 33 -11.77 16.10 2.09
N LYS A 34 -12.61 16.17 1.05
CA LYS A 34 -13.06 15.00 0.30
C LYS A 34 -11.90 14.22 -0.33
N HIS A 35 -10.92 14.92 -0.89
CA HIS A 35 -9.71 14.27 -1.42
C HIS A 35 -8.94 13.53 -0.33
N HIS A 36 -8.75 14.17 0.84
CA HIS A 36 -8.07 13.54 1.97
C HIS A 36 -8.85 12.34 2.52
N ASP A 37 -10.16 12.46 2.67
CA ASP A 37 -11.05 11.39 3.14
C ASP A 37 -10.99 10.19 2.18
N HIS A 38 -11.09 10.42 0.87
CA HIS A 38 -10.95 9.36 -0.14
C HIS A 38 -9.58 8.68 -0.10
N GLU A 39 -8.49 9.44 0.09
CA GLU A 39 -7.15 8.87 0.17
C GLU A 39 -7.02 7.93 1.38
N ASN A 40 -7.60 8.32 2.51
CA ASN A 40 -7.61 7.50 3.72
C ASN A 40 -8.51 6.27 3.56
N GLU A 41 -9.68 6.42 2.94
CA GLU A 41 -10.59 5.31 2.64
C GLU A 41 -9.92 4.28 1.73
N MET A 42 -9.27 4.72 0.64
CA MET A 42 -8.55 3.84 -0.28
C MET A 42 -7.44 3.06 0.43
N LYS A 43 -6.66 3.71 1.31
CA LYS A 43 -5.64 3.03 2.13
C LYS A 43 -6.25 2.01 3.09
N ALA A 44 -7.42 2.31 3.66
CA ALA A 44 -8.11 1.39 4.56
C ALA A 44 -8.66 0.16 3.80
N GLU A 45 -9.23 0.37 2.62
CA GLU A 45 -9.72 -0.69 1.74
C GLU A 45 -8.59 -1.60 1.24
N GLU A 46 -7.46 -1.03 0.83
CA GLU A 46 -6.27 -1.80 0.42
C GLU A 46 -5.77 -2.69 1.57
N LYS A 47 -5.66 -2.13 2.78
CA LYS A 47 -5.28 -2.88 3.98
C LYS A 47 -6.27 -4.01 4.31
N ALA A 48 -7.57 -3.75 4.14
CA ALA A 48 -8.60 -4.76 4.33
C ALA A 48 -8.50 -5.90 3.31
N LEU A 49 -8.30 -5.57 2.03
CA LEU A 49 -8.12 -6.54 0.95
C LEU A 49 -6.88 -7.41 1.14
N ILE A 50 -5.75 -6.80 1.53
CA ILE A 50 -4.52 -7.52 1.85
C ILE A 50 -4.76 -8.48 3.02
N THR A 51 -5.37 -7.98 4.10
CA THR A 51 -5.68 -8.80 5.29
C THR A 51 -6.59 -9.99 4.94
N GLN A 52 -7.60 -9.78 4.10
CA GLN A 52 -8.49 -10.84 3.65
C GLN A 52 -7.74 -11.89 2.82
N THR A 53 -6.87 -11.45 1.92
CA THR A 53 -6.06 -12.34 1.07
C THR A 53 -5.13 -13.20 1.92
N MET A 54 -4.42 -12.62 2.88
CA MET A 54 -3.56 -13.36 3.81
C MET A 54 -4.34 -14.40 4.63
N LYS A 55 -5.53 -14.03 5.14
CA LYS A 55 -6.42 -14.96 5.85
C LYS A 55 -6.84 -16.12 4.97
N HIS A 56 -7.19 -15.85 3.71
CA HIS A 56 -7.57 -16.87 2.75
C HIS A 56 -6.39 -17.82 2.44
N CYS A 57 -5.20 -17.29 2.16
CA CYS A 57 -3.99 -18.10 1.95
C CYS A 57 -3.70 -19.00 3.15
N HIS A 58 -3.77 -18.46 4.38
CA HIS A 58 -3.52 -19.25 5.59
C HIS A 58 -4.55 -20.36 5.79
N ALA A 59 -5.84 -20.06 5.59
CA ALA A 59 -6.91 -21.06 5.69
C ALA A 59 -6.78 -22.14 4.62
N PHE A 60 -6.46 -21.76 3.38
CA PHE A 60 -6.21 -22.70 2.29
C PHE A 60 -5.00 -23.59 2.59
N SER A 61 -3.85 -23.04 2.97
CA SER A 61 -2.65 -23.81 3.33
C SER A 61 -2.94 -24.85 4.40
N LYS A 62 -3.71 -24.48 5.44
CA LYS A 62 -4.11 -25.39 6.52
C LYS A 62 -4.94 -26.57 6.00
N ASN A 63 -5.98 -26.28 5.20
CA ASN A 63 -6.88 -27.30 4.65
C ASN A 63 -6.17 -28.18 3.60
N PHE A 64 -5.27 -27.58 2.83
CA PHE A 64 -4.50 -28.25 1.80
C PHE A 64 -3.52 -29.24 2.42
N LYS A 65 -2.79 -28.83 3.47
CA LYS A 65 -1.90 -29.72 4.24
C LYS A 65 -2.61 -30.91 4.87
N SER A 66 -3.88 -30.76 5.26
CA SER A 66 -4.67 -31.89 5.77
C SER A 66 -5.19 -32.83 4.68
N SER A 67 -5.30 -32.34 3.45
CA SER A 67 -5.92 -33.08 2.33
C SER A 67 -4.90 -33.78 1.42
N ALA A 68 -3.67 -33.26 1.35
CA ALA A 68 -2.61 -33.79 0.49
C ALA A 68 -1.26 -33.83 1.24
N LYS A 69 -0.34 -34.67 0.77
CA LYS A 69 1.03 -34.80 1.32
C LYS A 69 2.07 -34.95 0.20
N GLY A 70 3.31 -34.61 0.53
CA GLY A 70 4.50 -34.75 -0.33
C GLY A 70 5.21 -33.42 -0.56
N ASP A 71 6.42 -33.47 -1.11
CA ASP A 71 7.31 -32.30 -1.26
C ASP A 71 6.69 -31.16 -2.07
N TRP A 72 5.81 -31.50 -3.02
CA TRP A 72 5.08 -30.52 -3.83
C TRP A 72 4.03 -29.74 -2.99
N VAL A 73 3.43 -30.36 -1.97
CA VAL A 73 2.52 -29.70 -1.03
C VAL A 73 3.29 -28.73 -0.15
N ASP A 74 4.43 -29.17 0.38
CA ASP A 74 5.28 -28.31 1.21
C ASP A 74 5.83 -27.11 0.42
N SER A 75 6.18 -27.33 -0.85
CA SER A 75 6.60 -26.26 -1.78
C SER A 75 5.48 -25.24 -2.02
N ALA A 76 4.26 -25.71 -2.31
CA ALA A 76 3.11 -24.84 -2.52
C ALA A 76 2.74 -24.04 -1.26
N ILE A 77 2.80 -24.66 -0.07
CA ILE A 77 2.58 -23.95 1.20
C ILE A 77 3.65 -22.87 1.40
N SER A 78 4.92 -23.18 1.11
CA SER A 78 6.01 -22.20 1.20
C SER A 78 5.81 -21.00 0.28
N GLU A 79 5.28 -21.21 -0.93
CA GLU A 79 4.93 -20.12 -1.85
C GLU A 79 3.78 -19.26 -1.31
N LEU A 80 2.75 -19.87 -0.72
CA LEU A 80 1.65 -19.14 -0.08
C LEU A 80 2.12 -18.29 1.11
N ASP A 81 3.10 -18.78 1.89
CA ASP A 81 3.73 -18.01 2.96
C ASP A 81 4.55 -16.84 2.41
N LYS A 82 5.29 -17.02 1.32
CA LYS A 82 6.02 -15.93 0.64
C LYS A 82 5.06 -14.85 0.14
N ILE A 83 3.94 -15.22 -0.48
CA ILE A 83 2.91 -14.28 -0.91
C ILE A 83 2.38 -13.49 0.29
N SER A 84 2.05 -14.17 1.39
CA SER A 84 1.54 -13.52 2.59
C SER A 84 2.54 -12.53 3.20
N ASN A 85 3.83 -12.87 3.19
CA ASN A 85 4.89 -11.98 3.68
C ASN A 85 5.10 -10.77 2.76
N ASN A 86 5.10 -10.96 1.44
CA ASN A 86 5.21 -9.86 0.48
C ASN A 86 4.04 -8.89 0.61
N LEU A 87 2.82 -9.43 0.76
CA LEU A 87 1.62 -8.64 1.00
C LEU A 87 1.69 -7.85 2.31
N LYS A 88 2.21 -8.44 3.38
CA LYS A 88 2.43 -7.75 4.64
C LYS A 88 3.39 -6.56 4.50
N ASN A 89 4.47 -6.70 3.72
CA ASN A 89 5.42 -5.63 3.46
C ASN A 89 4.83 -4.45 2.65
N ILE A 90 3.69 -4.63 1.98
CA ILE A 90 2.98 -3.53 1.30
C ILE A 90 2.18 -2.69 2.30
N MET A 91 1.79 -3.29 3.43
CA MET A 91 1.06 -2.60 4.51
C MET A 91 1.96 -1.83 5.48
N ASP A 92 3.25 -2.19 5.55
CA ASP A 92 4.26 -1.60 6.44
C ASP A 92 4.95 -0.39 5.78
#